data_AF-A0A5R2MYL5-F1
#
_entry.id   AF-A0A5R2MYL5-F1
#
_cell.length_a   1.000
_cell.length_b   1.000
_cell.length_c   1.000
_cell.angle_alpha   90.00
_cell.angle_beta   90.00
_cell.angle_gamma   90.00
#
_symmetry.space_group_name_H-M   'P 1'
#
loop_
_entity.id
_entity.type
_entity.pdbx_description
1 polymer ?
#
loop_
_entity_poly.entity_id
_entity_poly.type
_entity_poly.pdbx_seq_one_letter_code
_entity_poly.pdbx_strand_id
1 'polypeptide(L)' 'MKFGPVPIDQAEGAVLAHATTAGERRFRKAHRLSAEDVSTLKGAGILQVVAAVLASDDLGED' A
#
# COMPACT_ATOMS: atom_id res chain seq x y z
N MET A 1 10.25 5.83 -9.05
CA MET A 1 9.27 5.98 -7.95
C MET A 1 8.10 6.82 -8.44
N LYS A 2 6.90 6.24 -8.51
CA LYS A 2 5.68 6.98 -8.89
C LYS A 2 4.85 7.18 -7.62
N PHE A 3 4.71 8.43 -7.19
CA PHE A 3 3.89 8.80 -6.04
C PHE A 3 2.52 9.26 -6.53
N GLY A 4 1.45 8.71 -5.98
CA GLY A 4 0.10 9.14 -6.34
C GLY A 4 -1.00 8.20 -5.83
N PRO A 5 -2.25 8.44 -6.28
CA PRO A 5 -3.33 7.50 -6.06
C PRO A 5 -3.05 6.20 -6.82
N VAL A 6 -3.01 5.08 -6.09
CA VAL A 6 -2.80 3.74 -6.61
C VAL A 6 -4.04 2.92 -6.30
N PRO A 7 -4.66 2.26 -7.29
CA PRO A 7 -5.75 1.34 -7.03
C PRO A 7 -5.24 0.21 -6.13
N ILE A 8 -6.05 -0.20 -5.15
CA ILE A 8 -5.62 -1.15 -4.12
C ILE A 8 -5.12 -2.47 -4.72
N ASP A 9 -5.65 -2.84 -5.89
CA ASP A 9 -5.25 -4.00 -6.68
C ASP A 9 -3.79 -3.95 -7.16
N GLN A 10 -3.24 -2.75 -7.36
CA GLN A 10 -1.85 -2.51 -7.76
C GLN A 10 -1.02 -1.89 -6.64
N ALA A 11 -1.57 -1.81 -5.42
CA ALA A 11 -0.90 -1.18 -4.30
C ALA A 11 0.07 -2.12 -3.57
N GLU A 12 0.12 -3.40 -3.94
CA GLU A 12 1.11 -4.34 -3.42
C GLU A 12 2.54 -3.86 -3.70
N GLY A 13 3.39 -3.88 -2.68
CA GLY A 13 4.75 -3.35 -2.72
C GLY A 13 4.85 -1.83 -2.64
N ALA A 14 3.73 -1.10 -2.71
CA ALA A 14 3.71 0.36 -2.61
C ALA A 14 3.83 0.83 -1.15
N VAL A 15 4.41 2.00 -0.96
CA VAL A 15 4.64 2.59 0.36
C VAL A 15 3.60 3.67 0.62
N LEU A 16 2.80 3.52 1.68
CA LEU A 16 1.76 4.47 2.05
C LEU A 16 2.32 5.87 2.30
N ALA A 17 1.75 6.87 1.64
CA ALA A 17 2.13 8.27 1.83
C ALA A 17 1.65 8.82 3.18
N HIS A 18 0.46 8.37 3.61
CA HIS A 18 -0.20 8.78 4.83
C HIS A 18 -0.75 7.57 5.58
N ALA A 19 -1.06 7.77 6.86
CA ALA A 19 -1.73 6.74 7.63
C ALA A 19 -3.12 6.48 7.02
N THR A 20 -3.45 5.21 6.85
CA THR A 20 -4.72 4.75 6.26
C THR A 20 -5.39 3.82 7.26
N THR A 21 -6.68 3.98 7.49
CA THR A 21 -7.44 3.12 8.40
C THR A 21 -8.33 2.21 7.58
N ALA A 22 -8.28 0.92 7.85
CA ALA A 22 -9.02 -0.13 7.16
C ALA A 22 -9.82 -0.90 8.21
N GLY A 23 -11.07 -0.49 8.41
CA GLY A 23 -11.90 -1.02 9.49
C GLY A 23 -11.24 -0.81 10.85
N GLU A 24 -10.92 -1.91 11.52
CA GLU A 24 -10.24 -1.95 12.83
C GLU A 24 -8.71 -1.84 12.76
N ARG A 25 -8.10 -2.04 11.59
CA ARG A 25 -6.65 -1.90 11.42
C ARG A 25 -6.27 -0.48 11.01
N ARG A 26 -5.16 0.00 11.56
CA ARG A 26 -4.56 1.29 11.19
C ARG A 26 -3.15 1.09 10.64
N PHE A 27 -2.99 1.42 9.37
CA PHE A 27 -1.70 1.46 8.69
C PHE A 27 -1.04 2.81 8.90
N ARG A 28 0.24 2.80 9.26
CA ARG A 28 1.04 4.02 9.43
C ARG A 28 1.53 4.52 8.06
N LYS A 29 1.91 5.80 7.99
CA LYS A 29 2.66 6.32 6.83
C LYS A 29 4.00 5.61 6.72
N ALA A 30 4.56 5.56 5.52
CA ALA A 30 5.77 4.80 5.19
C ALA A 30 5.66 3.28 5.39
N HIS A 31 4.44 2.75 5.56
CA HIS A 31 4.19 1.31 5.60
C HIS A 31 4.19 0.75 4.18
N ARG A 32 4.98 -0.30 3.93
CA ARG A 32 4.99 -1.03 2.67
C ARG A 32 3.84 -2.03 2.65
N LEU A 33 2.93 -1.87 1.70
CA LEU A 33 1.77 -2.74 1.55
C LEU A 33 2.20 -4.11 1.05
N SER A 34 1.93 -5.15 1.83
CA SER A 34 2.06 -6.54 1.40
C SER A 34 0.74 -7.07 0.83
N ALA A 35 0.76 -8.26 0.23
CA ALA A 35 -0.44 -8.93 -0.29
C ALA A 35 -1.56 -9.01 0.77
N GLU A 36 -1.21 -9.29 2.03
CA GLU A 36 -2.14 -9.33 3.16
C GLU A 36 -2.74 -7.95 3.49
N ASP A 37 -1.94 -6.89 3.41
CA ASP A 37 -2.39 -5.51 3.65
C ASP A 37 -3.38 -5.08 2.57
N VAL A 38 -3.07 -5.39 1.32
CA VAL A 38 -3.94 -5.16 0.15
C VAL A 38 -5.29 -5.88 0.33
N SER A 39 -5.26 -7.14 0.75
CA SER A 39 -6.47 -7.93 1.05
C SER A 39 -7.28 -7.30 2.19
N THR A 40 -6.61 -6.87 3.26
CA THR A 40 -7.25 -6.20 4.41
C THR A 40 -7.91 -4.88 4.00
N LEU A 41 -7.21 -4.06 3.22
CA LEU A 41 -7.70 -2.79 2.71
C LEU A 41 -8.90 -3.00 1.77
N LYS A 42 -8.83 -3.98 0.86
CA LYS A 42 -9.97 -4.39 0.03
C LYS A 42 -11.17 -4.83 0.88
N GLY A 43 -10.94 -5.68 1.87
CA GLY A 43 -11.98 -6.17 2.79
C GLY A 43 -12.65 -5.05 3.59
N ALA A 44 -11.90 -3.98 3.88
CA ALA A 44 -12.43 -2.77 4.51
C ALA A 44 -13.17 -1.82 3.55
N GLY A 45 -13.28 -2.15 2.25
CA GLY A 45 -13.92 -1.33 1.23
C GLY A 45 -13.02 -0.22 0.67
N ILE A 46 -11.71 -0.24 0.93
CA ILE A 46 -10.76 0.71 0.37
C ILE A 46 -10.39 0.24 -1.05
N LEU A 47 -10.73 1.03 -2.05
CA LEU A 47 -10.46 0.73 -3.47
C LEU A 47 -9.20 1.42 -4.00
N GLN A 48 -8.75 2.49 -3.33
CA GLN A 48 -7.64 3.32 -3.77
C GLN A 48 -6.93 3.93 -2.55
N VAL A 49 -5.60 3.98 -2.60
CA VAL A 49 -4.75 4.56 -1.56
C VAL A 49 -3.72 5.49 -2.18
N VAL A 50 -3.24 6.50 -1.44
CA VAL A 50 -2.12 7.32 -1.88
C VAL A 50 -0.83 6.67 -1.40
N ALA A 51 -0.05 6.16 -2.34
CA ALA A 51 1.18 5.44 -2.06
C ALA A 51 2.26 5.73 -3.11
N ALA A 52 3.51 5.49 -2.75
CA ALA A 52 4.64 5.49 -3.66
C ALA A 52 4.87 4.07 -4.16
N VAL A 53 4.68 3.84 -5.46
CA VAL A 53 5.04 2.57 -6.10
C VAL A 53 6.56 2.59 -6.34
N LEU A 54 7.25 1.70 -5.62
CA LEU A 54 8.63 1.31 -5.90
C LEU A 54 8.58 0.33 -7.08
N ALA A 55 9.44 0.50 -8.07
CA ALA A 55 9.53 -0.48 -9.16
C ALA A 55 10.02 -1.82 -8.58
N SER A 56 9.59 -2.96 -9.14
CA SER A 56 9.99 -4.31 -8.71
C SER A 56 11.49 -4.61 -8.76
N ASP A 57 12.32 -3.64 -9.15
CA ASP A 57 13.78 -3.74 -9.20
C ASP A 57 14.48 -3.37 -7.88
N ASP A 58 13.74 -2.93 -6.85
CA ASP A 58 14.28 -2.50 -5.54
C ASP A 58 13.92 -3.50 -4.43
N LEU A 59 14.09 -4.80 -4.71
CA LEU A 59 13.94 -5.91 -3.77
C LEU A 59 14.99 -7.02 -4.03
N GLY A 60 16.23 -6.59 -4.19
CA GLY A 60 17.43 -7.32 -3.79
C GLY A 60 18.35 -6.24 -3.22
N GLU A 61 18.94 -6.36 -2.04
CA GLU A 61 19.63 -7.52 -1.49
C GLU A 61 19.73 -7.46 0.05
N ASP A 62 20.05 -8.64 0.60
CA ASP A 62 20.42 -9.06 1.98
C ASP A 62 19.29 -9.25 3.02
#